data_AF-A0A835T8J6-F1
#
_entry.id   AF-A0A835T8J6-F1
#
_cell.length_a   1.000
_cell.length_b   1.000
_cell.length_c   1.000
_cell.angle_alpha   90.00
_cell.angle_beta   90.00
_cell.angle_gamma   90.00
#
_symmetry.space_group_name_H-M   'P 1'
#
loop_
_entity.id
_entity.type
_entity.pdbx_description
1 polymer ?
#
loop_
_entity_poly.entity_id
_entity_poly.type
_entity_poly.pdbx_seq_one_letter_code
_entity_poly.pdbx_strand_id
1 'polypeptide(L)'
;MLVPRSTPFHAERPHTLKELRHTGAAPKYAIVFDAGSTGSRIHVFKFEQAGGELKLISDTFEQLKPGLSSFADSPEKAAASLQPLIDTALKTVPQNLQSSTPISLKATAGLRLLPGDKAAKILKAVEALLQKQPFKLAPGGVAIMDGKDEGAFAWLTLNYLLGRLSGPVGKTVAAIDMGGGSIQEAFALEDAHAKLAPTDYVVQLHGGGKTFNVYVHSYLGYGLMAGRAKLIDAGEKGKPHSCIHEGAAGKYAYAGKEYTFSGGETDFDACAQIGGSALQANMTCGTKPQVECSFSGAWRGSGLSKGRDYFVSSYFWDRAFETGIIEDEEAAMWEVTARDFADKADEVCVQSVDDIGKVFTKVQGEHTKFLCLDLTYCHVMLTQGFKLDEQMKLTVVKQVEYNGQRIEAAWPLGAAINDLSS
;
A
#
# COMPACT_ATOMS: atom_id res chain seq x y z
N MET A 1 -4.27 -21.67 2.22
CA MET A 1 -5.20 -22.00 1.11
C MET A 1 -4.83 -21.06 -0.03
N LEU A 2 -4.56 -21.58 -1.24
CA LEU A 2 -4.36 -20.72 -2.42
C LEU A 2 -5.67 -19.96 -2.64
N VAL A 3 -5.61 -18.63 -2.67
CA VAL A 3 -6.79 -17.80 -2.92
C VAL A 3 -6.83 -17.58 -4.44
N PRO A 4 -7.79 -18.18 -5.16
CA PRO A 4 -7.87 -18.00 -6.60
C PRO A 4 -8.13 -16.53 -6.92
N ARG A 5 -7.50 -16.03 -7.98
CA ARG A 5 -8.04 -14.88 -8.72
C ARG A 5 -9.43 -15.29 -9.22
N SER A 6 -10.42 -14.39 -9.15
CA SER A 6 -11.54 -14.49 -10.07
C SER A 6 -10.96 -14.58 -11.49
N THR A 7 -11.36 -15.66 -12.19
CA THR A 7 -10.98 -16.13 -13.54
C THR A 7 -9.53 -16.62 -13.79
N PRO A 8 -9.34 -17.94 -14.02
CA PRO A 8 -8.20 -18.46 -14.75
C PRO A 8 -8.55 -18.56 -16.25
N PHE A 9 -7.66 -18.08 -17.14
CA PHE A 9 -7.33 -18.65 -18.46
C PHE A 9 -6.44 -17.64 -19.20
N HIS A 10 -5.12 -17.74 -19.01
CA HIS A 10 -4.17 -17.25 -20.00
C HIS A 10 -4.09 -18.28 -21.12
N ALA A 11 -4.78 -18.02 -22.23
CA ALA A 11 -4.36 -18.59 -23.51
C ALA A 11 -3.07 -17.86 -23.90
N GLU A 12 -1.97 -18.61 -24.06
CA GLU A 12 -0.78 -18.09 -24.74
C GLU A 12 -1.22 -17.53 -26.09
N ARG A 13 -1.01 -16.23 -26.31
CA ARG A 13 -1.18 -15.65 -27.64
C ARG A 13 -0.17 -16.32 -28.57
N PRO A 14 -0.57 -16.85 -29.74
CA PRO A 14 0.39 -17.24 -30.75
C PRO A 14 1.12 -15.98 -31.24
N HIS A 15 2.39 -15.87 -30.88
CA HIS A 15 3.27 -14.80 -31.32
C HIS A 15 3.29 -14.76 -32.85
N THR A 16 2.91 -13.62 -33.43
CA THR A 16 3.09 -13.41 -34.87
C THR A 16 4.56 -13.17 -35.16
N LEU A 17 5.06 -13.69 -36.28
CA LEU A 17 6.47 -13.65 -36.75
C LEU A 17 7.12 -12.24 -36.78
N LYS A 18 6.37 -11.16 -36.49
CA LYS A 18 6.88 -9.78 -36.39
C LYS A 18 7.45 -9.40 -35.01
N GLU A 19 7.19 -10.19 -33.96
CA GLU A 19 7.70 -9.96 -32.59
C GLU A 19 9.10 -10.59 -32.34
N LEU A 20 9.62 -11.36 -33.30
CA LEU A 20 10.97 -11.94 -33.26
C LEU A 20 12.09 -10.94 -33.63
N ARG A 21 11.93 -9.66 -33.27
CA ARG A 21 13.09 -8.79 -33.11
C ARG A 21 13.59 -8.95 -31.69
N HIS A 22 14.26 -10.06 -31.44
CA HIS A 22 15.14 -10.20 -30.28
C HIS A 22 16.13 -9.04 -30.31
N THR A 23 15.93 -8.07 -29.42
CA THR A 23 17.08 -7.37 -28.87
C THR A 23 17.94 -8.48 -28.26
N GLY A 24 19.19 -8.64 -28.69
CA GLY A 24 20.01 -9.84 -28.40
C GLY A 24 20.37 -10.08 -26.92
N ALA A 25 19.69 -9.43 -25.97
CA ALA A 25 19.94 -9.56 -24.54
C ALA A 25 18.95 -10.54 -23.88
N ALA A 26 19.46 -11.39 -22.99
CA ALA A 26 18.63 -12.29 -22.20
C ALA A 26 17.68 -11.48 -21.28
N PRO A 27 16.43 -11.94 -21.07
CA PRO A 27 15.50 -11.28 -20.16
C PRO A 27 16.02 -11.32 -18.72
N LYS A 28 15.72 -10.27 -17.95
CA LYS A 28 15.99 -10.20 -16.50
C LYS A 28 14.76 -10.63 -15.73
N TYR A 29 14.97 -11.27 -14.58
CA TYR A 29 13.91 -11.62 -13.64
C TYR A 29 14.19 -11.01 -12.28
N ALA A 30 13.13 -10.77 -11.50
CA ALA A 30 13.22 -10.47 -10.08
C ALA A 30 12.03 -11.12 -9.35
N ILE A 31 12.30 -11.71 -8.18
CA ILE A 31 11.30 -12.35 -7.34
C ILE A 31 11.14 -11.52 -6.07
N VAL A 32 9.92 -11.04 -5.83
CA VAL A 32 9.61 -10.22 -4.65
C VAL A 32 8.45 -10.83 -3.91
N PHE A 33 8.66 -11.17 -2.64
CA PHE A 33 7.61 -11.58 -1.73
C PHE A 33 7.11 -10.37 -0.94
N ASP A 34 5.79 -10.18 -0.97
CA ASP A 34 5.08 -9.28 -0.07
C ASP A 34 4.43 -10.05 1.07
N ALA A 35 5.01 -9.94 2.26
CA ALA A 35 4.49 -10.55 3.47
C ALA A 35 3.61 -9.56 4.25
N GLY A 36 2.37 -9.41 3.78
CA GLY A 36 1.32 -8.63 4.40
C GLY A 36 0.79 -9.21 5.72
N SER A 37 -0.01 -8.41 6.43
CA SER A 37 -0.64 -8.82 7.70
C SER A 37 -1.70 -9.92 7.55
N THR A 38 -2.38 -9.98 6.40
CA THR A 38 -3.51 -10.90 6.14
C THR A 38 -3.16 -12.06 5.21
N GLY A 39 -2.00 -12.00 4.56
CA GLY A 39 -1.56 -12.99 3.57
C GLY A 39 -0.13 -12.73 3.11
N SER A 40 0.41 -13.67 2.33
CA SER A 40 1.71 -13.53 1.69
C SER A 40 1.55 -13.72 0.18
N ARG A 41 2.25 -12.90 -0.59
CA ARG A 41 2.19 -12.87 -2.05
C ARG A 41 3.57 -13.04 -2.64
N ILE A 42 3.65 -13.55 -3.86
CA ILE A 42 4.87 -13.55 -4.66
C ILE A 42 4.60 -12.87 -6.00
N HIS A 43 5.55 -12.05 -6.42
CA HIS A 43 5.64 -11.53 -7.77
C HIS A 43 6.92 -12.09 -8.40
N VAL A 44 6.79 -12.60 -9.62
CA VAL A 44 7.93 -13.00 -10.45
C VAL A 44 7.88 -12.14 -11.69
N PHE A 45 8.62 -11.03 -11.62
CA PHE A 45 8.70 -10.06 -12.71
C PHE A 45 9.69 -10.53 -13.77
N LYS A 46 9.32 -10.36 -15.03
CA LYS A 46 10.18 -10.57 -16.19
C LYS A 46 10.32 -9.26 -16.95
N PHE A 47 11.56 -8.88 -17.25
CA PHE A 47 11.89 -7.64 -17.95
C PHE A 47 12.71 -7.89 -19.21
N GLU A 48 12.46 -7.10 -20.24
CA GLU A 48 13.42 -6.83 -21.31
C GLU A 48 14.30 -5.65 -20.90
N GLN A 49 15.60 -5.70 -21.19
CA GLN A 49 16.46 -4.53 -21.08
C GLN A 49 16.64 -3.90 -22.46
N ALA A 50 16.07 -2.71 -22.66
CA ALA A 50 16.10 -2.01 -23.94
C ALA A 50 16.55 -0.56 -23.73
N GLY A 51 17.64 -0.15 -24.37
CA GLY A 51 18.12 1.24 -24.31
C GLY A 51 18.53 1.72 -22.92
N GLY A 52 18.93 0.82 -22.02
CA GLY A 52 19.27 1.15 -20.63
C GLY A 52 18.08 1.14 -19.67
N GLU A 53 16.86 0.90 -20.16
CA GLU A 53 15.64 0.83 -19.36
C GLU A 53 15.12 -0.60 -19.22
N LEU A 54 14.42 -0.88 -18.12
CA LEU A 54 13.70 -2.13 -17.89
C LEU A 54 12.26 -1.99 -18.41
N LYS A 55 11.86 -2.88 -19.32
CA LYS A 55 10.48 -2.97 -19.82
C LYS A 55 9.83 -4.24 -19.30
N LEU A 56 8.74 -4.10 -18.56
CA LEU A 56 8.02 -5.22 -17.96
C LEU A 56 7.35 -6.03 -19.08
N ILE A 57 7.69 -7.32 -19.13
CA ILE A 57 7.09 -8.30 -20.03
C ILE A 57 5.91 -8.98 -19.33
N SER A 58 6.09 -9.39 -18.07
CA SER A 58 5.07 -10.09 -17.30
C SER A 58 5.31 -10.02 -15.79
N ASP A 59 4.22 -10.09 -15.04
CA ASP A 59 4.20 -10.36 -13.60
C ASP A 59 3.46 -11.68 -13.33
N THR A 60 4.18 -12.73 -12.92
CA THR A 60 3.51 -13.94 -12.39
C THR A 60 3.23 -13.74 -10.91
N PHE A 61 1.95 -13.72 -10.56
CA PHE A 61 1.46 -13.41 -9.22
C PHE A 61 0.74 -14.62 -8.60
N GLU A 62 1.06 -14.92 -7.35
CA GLU A 62 0.31 -15.88 -6.53
C GLU A 62 0.17 -15.37 -5.08
N GLN A 63 -0.94 -15.74 -4.42
CA GLN A 63 -1.22 -15.32 -3.04
C GLN A 63 -1.69 -16.48 -2.15
N LEU A 64 -1.24 -16.44 -0.90
CA LEU A 64 -1.66 -17.33 0.18
C LEU A 64 -2.27 -16.55 1.34
N LYS A 65 -3.24 -17.20 2.00
CA LYS A 65 -3.73 -16.84 3.34
C LYS A 65 -3.63 -18.07 4.28
N PRO A 66 -3.37 -17.86 5.59
CA PRO A 66 -3.14 -16.58 6.26
C PRO A 66 -1.70 -16.04 6.03
N GLY A 67 -1.41 -14.84 6.55
CA GLY A 67 -0.07 -14.22 6.49
C GLY A 67 0.90 -14.77 7.55
N LEU A 68 2.18 -14.36 7.47
CA LEU A 68 3.24 -14.86 8.35
C LEU A 68 2.97 -14.59 9.84
N SER A 69 2.32 -13.46 10.17
CA SER A 69 1.99 -13.09 11.55
C SER A 69 1.04 -14.08 12.23
N SER A 70 0.22 -14.83 11.49
CA SER A 70 -0.65 -15.88 12.04
C SER A 70 0.12 -17.10 12.57
N PHE A 71 1.41 -17.19 12.27
CA PHE A 71 2.32 -18.23 12.74
C PHE A 71 3.31 -17.69 13.78
N ALA A 72 2.93 -16.63 14.52
CA ALA A 72 3.78 -15.95 15.50
C ALA A 72 4.50 -16.89 16.48
N ASP A 73 3.86 -17.98 16.87
CA ASP A 73 4.38 -18.98 17.82
C ASP A 73 5.06 -20.18 17.14
N SER A 74 5.19 -20.18 15.82
CA SER A 74 5.81 -21.27 15.04
C SER A 74 6.54 -20.74 13.80
N PRO A 75 7.73 -20.14 13.97
CA PRO A 75 8.54 -19.59 12.87
C PRO A 75 8.75 -20.56 11.70
N GLU A 76 8.91 -21.85 12.01
CA GLU A 76 9.20 -22.86 10.99
C GLU A 76 7.97 -23.17 10.15
N LYS A 77 6.78 -23.10 10.75
CA LYS A 77 5.50 -23.19 10.02
C LYS A 77 5.26 -21.94 9.17
N ALA A 78 5.67 -20.76 9.68
CA ALA A 78 5.60 -19.52 8.92
C ALA A 78 6.43 -19.62 7.63
N ALA A 79 7.71 -20.03 7.74
CA ALA A 79 8.57 -20.25 6.59
C ALA A 79 8.00 -21.32 5.64
N ALA A 80 7.63 -22.50 6.15
CA ALA A 80 7.09 -23.59 5.34
C ALA A 80 5.81 -23.20 4.57
N SER A 81 5.02 -22.25 5.10
CA SER A 81 3.83 -21.74 4.43
C SER A 81 4.12 -21.05 3.09
N LEU A 82 5.35 -20.58 2.87
CA LEU A 82 5.76 -19.92 1.62
C LEU A 82 6.15 -20.89 0.50
N GLN A 83 6.28 -22.19 0.79
CA GLN A 83 6.74 -23.18 -0.20
C GLN A 83 5.91 -23.18 -1.50
N PRO A 84 4.56 -23.12 -1.47
CA PRO A 84 3.78 -23.09 -2.71
C PRO A 84 4.09 -21.88 -3.61
N LEU A 85 4.45 -20.74 -3.01
CA LEU A 85 4.84 -19.53 -3.74
C LEU A 85 6.26 -19.69 -4.35
N ILE A 86 7.18 -20.29 -3.60
CA ILE A 86 8.53 -20.63 -4.09
C ILE A 86 8.43 -21.59 -5.28
N ASP A 87 7.54 -22.59 -5.22
CA ASP A 87 7.32 -23.53 -6.32
C ASP A 87 6.84 -22.82 -7.59
N THR A 88 6.04 -21.76 -7.47
CA THR A 88 5.65 -20.91 -8.59
C THR A 88 6.88 -20.23 -9.20
N ALA A 89 7.75 -19.61 -8.40
CA ALA A 89 8.98 -19.00 -8.92
C ALA A 89 9.91 -20.00 -9.62
N LEU A 90 10.07 -21.20 -9.06
CA LEU A 90 10.88 -22.27 -9.67
C LEU A 90 10.34 -22.71 -11.04
N LYS A 91 9.02 -22.72 -11.23
CA LYS A 91 8.38 -23.05 -12.51
C LYS A 91 8.48 -21.89 -13.52
N THR A 92 8.39 -20.65 -13.05
CA THR A 92 8.36 -19.47 -13.92
C THR A 92 9.75 -19.07 -14.42
N VAL A 93 10.79 -19.16 -13.58
CA VAL A 93 12.15 -18.72 -13.95
C VAL A 93 12.93 -19.88 -14.58
N PRO A 94 13.44 -19.73 -15.82
CA PRO A 94 14.24 -20.77 -16.48
C PRO A 94 15.47 -21.16 -15.66
N GLN A 95 15.76 -22.46 -15.61
CA GLN A 95 16.81 -23.03 -14.75
C GLN A 95 18.19 -22.35 -14.92
N ASN A 96 18.55 -21.98 -16.14
CA ASN A 96 19.81 -21.30 -16.46
C ASN A 96 19.89 -19.84 -15.99
N LEU A 97 18.77 -19.24 -15.56
CA LEU A 97 18.68 -17.87 -15.05
C LEU A 97 18.42 -17.79 -13.54
N GLN A 98 18.10 -18.93 -12.88
CA GLN A 98 17.74 -18.95 -11.46
C GLN A 98 18.86 -18.40 -10.59
N SER A 99 20.11 -18.85 -10.78
CA SER A 99 21.27 -18.42 -9.98
C SER A 99 21.60 -16.94 -10.08
N SER A 100 21.15 -16.25 -11.13
CA SER A 100 21.31 -14.81 -11.31
C SER A 100 20.09 -13.99 -10.91
N THR A 101 18.94 -14.63 -10.68
CA THR A 101 17.68 -13.96 -10.37
C THR A 101 17.63 -13.57 -8.89
N PRO A 102 17.54 -12.27 -8.56
CA PRO A 102 17.37 -11.84 -7.19
C PRO A 102 16.03 -12.32 -6.61
N ILE A 103 16.08 -12.76 -5.36
CA ILE A 103 14.90 -13.07 -4.55
C ILE A 103 14.94 -12.24 -3.26
N SER A 104 13.81 -11.65 -2.89
CA SER A 104 13.64 -10.91 -1.65
C SER A 104 12.25 -11.15 -1.04
N LEU A 105 12.16 -11.00 0.28
CA LEU A 105 10.92 -10.94 1.04
C LEU A 105 10.93 -9.72 1.94
N LYS A 106 9.92 -8.88 1.80
CA LYS A 106 9.70 -7.77 2.70
C LYS A 106 8.38 -7.95 3.42
N ALA A 107 8.43 -7.93 4.75
CA ALA A 107 7.26 -7.97 5.61
C ALA A 107 6.82 -6.55 5.95
N THR A 108 5.51 -6.31 5.94
CA THR A 108 4.96 -4.98 6.25
C THR A 108 4.62 -4.84 7.74
N ALA A 109 3.86 -3.79 8.10
CA ALA A 109 3.55 -3.41 9.47
C ALA A 109 3.00 -4.57 10.35
N GLY A 110 2.29 -5.54 9.78
CA GLY A 110 1.73 -6.66 10.54
C GLY A 110 2.77 -7.48 11.32
N LEU A 111 3.93 -7.73 10.72
CA LEU A 111 5.00 -8.49 11.37
C LEU A 111 5.76 -7.63 12.40
N ARG A 112 5.89 -6.33 12.15
CA ARG A 112 6.50 -5.35 13.08
C ARG A 112 5.79 -5.28 14.43
N LEU A 113 4.49 -5.55 14.46
CA LEU A 113 3.66 -5.45 15.66
C LEU A 113 3.67 -6.72 16.54
N LEU A 114 4.39 -7.77 16.14
CA LEU A 114 4.49 -8.97 16.97
C LEU A 114 5.31 -8.72 18.24
N PRO A 115 4.91 -9.28 19.40
CA PRO A 115 5.62 -9.06 20.65
C PRO A 115 6.96 -9.81 20.69
N GLY A 116 7.95 -9.22 21.38
CA GLY A 116 9.24 -9.85 21.66
C GLY A 116 10.07 -10.09 20.41
N ASP A 117 10.71 -11.26 20.34
CA ASP A 117 11.62 -11.64 19.25
C ASP A 117 10.94 -12.46 18.13
N LYS A 118 9.60 -12.58 18.16
CA LYS A 118 8.83 -13.43 17.24
C LYS A 118 9.03 -13.04 15.78
N ALA A 119 9.00 -11.74 15.47
CA ALA A 119 9.23 -11.24 14.11
C ALA A 119 10.63 -11.63 13.61
N ALA A 120 11.66 -11.41 14.42
CA ALA A 120 13.04 -11.75 14.08
C ALA A 120 13.23 -13.27 13.86
N LYS A 121 12.59 -14.11 14.68
CA LYS A 121 12.61 -15.56 14.51
C LYS A 121 11.95 -16.00 13.21
N ILE A 122 10.79 -15.42 12.85
CA ILE A 122 10.11 -15.69 11.57
C ILE A 122 11.00 -15.30 10.40
N LEU A 123 11.55 -14.09 10.40
CA LEU A 123 12.42 -13.61 9.32
C LEU A 123 13.66 -14.50 9.15
N LYS A 124 14.27 -14.94 10.26
CA LYS A 124 15.41 -15.87 10.23
C LYS A 124 15.04 -17.22 9.62
N ALA A 125 13.86 -17.77 9.95
CA ALA A 125 13.37 -19.02 9.39
C ALA A 125 13.10 -18.90 7.87
N VAL A 126 12.50 -17.77 7.46
CA VAL A 126 12.28 -17.44 6.04
C VAL A 126 13.60 -17.28 5.30
N GLU A 127 14.56 -16.56 5.86
CA GLU A 127 15.89 -16.37 5.26
C GLU A 127 16.58 -17.72 5.04
N ALA A 128 16.58 -18.60 6.04
CA ALA A 128 17.12 -19.95 5.93
C ALA A 128 16.41 -20.81 4.87
N LEU A 129 15.11 -20.58 4.62
CA LEU A 129 14.36 -21.24 3.56
C LEU A 129 14.77 -20.70 2.18
N LEU A 130 14.88 -19.38 2.02
CA LEU A 130 15.23 -18.74 0.75
C LEU A 130 16.68 -19.02 0.35
N GLN A 131 17.61 -19.11 1.31
CA GLN A 131 19.02 -19.47 1.06
C GLN A 131 19.19 -20.89 0.48
N LYS A 132 18.21 -21.78 0.67
CA LYS A 132 18.22 -23.14 0.10
C LYS A 132 17.72 -23.19 -1.35
N GLN A 133 17.15 -22.10 -1.85
CA GLN A 133 16.62 -22.02 -3.21
C GLN A 133 17.73 -21.67 -4.20
N PRO A 134 17.58 -22.03 -5.49
CA PRO A 134 18.59 -21.74 -6.52
C PRO A 134 18.67 -20.26 -6.93
N PHE A 135 17.96 -19.36 -6.22
CA PHE A 135 17.91 -17.93 -6.49
C PHE A 135 18.95 -17.15 -5.70
N LYS A 136 19.35 -15.98 -6.19
CA LYS A 136 20.28 -15.10 -5.49
C LYS A 136 19.54 -14.31 -4.42
N LEU A 137 19.71 -14.65 -3.15
CA LEU A 137 19.15 -13.84 -2.08
C LEU A 137 19.74 -12.42 -2.12
N ALA A 138 18.89 -11.40 -2.23
CA ALA A 138 19.33 -10.01 -2.21
C ALA A 138 20.00 -9.67 -0.86
N PRO A 139 21.03 -8.81 -0.80
CA PRO A 139 21.58 -8.34 0.47
C PRO A 139 20.49 -7.66 1.32
N GLY A 140 20.30 -8.09 2.58
CA GLY A 140 19.15 -7.63 3.39
C GLY A 140 17.80 -8.03 2.78
N GLY A 141 17.79 -9.08 1.96
CA GLY A 141 16.67 -9.51 1.14
C GLY A 141 15.49 -10.02 1.95
N VAL A 142 15.68 -10.47 3.19
CA VAL A 142 14.59 -10.80 4.13
C VAL A 142 14.57 -9.79 5.26
N ALA A 143 13.58 -8.92 5.28
CA ALA A 143 13.48 -7.87 6.29
C ALA A 143 12.03 -7.43 6.53
N ILE A 144 11.79 -6.75 7.66
CA ILE A 144 10.63 -5.85 7.76
C ILE A 144 10.97 -4.61 6.95
N MET A 145 10.07 -4.23 6.06
CA MET A 145 10.23 -3.02 5.26
C MET A 145 10.13 -1.78 6.14
N ASP A 146 10.98 -0.79 5.89
CA ASP A 146 10.69 0.54 6.37
C ASP A 146 9.44 1.06 5.63
N GLY A 147 8.52 1.69 6.36
CA GLY A 147 7.35 2.28 5.72
C GLY A 147 7.73 3.36 4.70
N LYS A 148 8.91 3.99 4.83
CA LYS A 148 9.45 4.91 3.82
C LYS A 148 9.77 4.20 2.51
N ASP A 149 10.40 3.03 2.58
CA ASP A 149 10.68 2.23 1.38
C ASP A 149 9.38 1.78 0.72
N GLU A 150 8.36 1.40 1.49
CA GLU A 150 7.04 1.01 0.98
C GLU A 150 6.41 2.12 0.13
N GLY A 151 6.35 3.34 0.66
CA GLY A 151 5.81 4.50 -0.05
C GLY A 151 6.66 4.90 -1.26
N ALA A 152 7.99 4.86 -1.12
CA ALA A 152 8.91 5.21 -2.20
C ALA A 152 8.81 4.22 -3.37
N PHE A 153 8.78 2.91 -3.10
CA PHE A 153 8.63 1.90 -4.13
C PHE A 153 7.23 1.89 -4.74
N ALA A 154 6.16 2.14 -3.97
CA ALA A 154 4.82 2.30 -4.52
C ALA A 154 4.75 3.50 -5.50
N TRP A 155 5.39 4.62 -5.15
CA TRP A 155 5.54 5.78 -6.05
C TRP A 155 6.29 5.42 -7.35
N LEU A 156 7.38 4.65 -7.25
CA LEU A 156 8.14 4.21 -8.41
C LEU A 156 7.32 3.28 -9.31
N THR A 157 6.56 2.33 -8.72
CA THR A 157 5.61 1.47 -9.44
C THR A 157 4.63 2.29 -10.26
N LEU A 158 3.95 3.26 -9.62
CA LEU A 158 2.94 4.07 -10.29
C LEU A 158 3.53 4.88 -11.44
N ASN A 159 4.63 5.57 -11.22
CA ASN A 159 5.25 6.38 -12.27
C ASN A 159 5.84 5.53 -13.39
N TYR A 160 6.30 4.32 -13.09
CA TYR A 160 6.71 3.35 -14.10
C TYR A 160 5.54 2.93 -14.99
N LEU A 161 4.46 2.43 -14.38
CA LEU A 161 3.29 1.91 -15.10
C LEU A 161 2.57 3.00 -15.90
N LEU A 162 2.55 4.23 -15.38
CA LEU A 162 1.96 5.40 -16.05
C LEU A 162 2.89 6.04 -17.09
N GLY A 163 4.10 5.51 -17.30
CA GLY A 163 5.07 6.03 -18.27
C GLY A 163 5.59 7.43 -17.94
N ARG A 164 5.63 7.81 -16.66
CA ARG A 164 5.99 9.17 -16.21
C ARG A 164 7.48 9.32 -15.85
N LEU A 165 8.23 8.23 -15.72
CA LEU A 165 9.64 8.30 -15.30
C LEU A 165 10.56 9.01 -16.33
N SER A 166 10.28 8.92 -17.63
CA SER A 166 11.10 9.58 -18.65
C SER A 166 10.88 11.11 -18.71
N GLY A 167 9.78 11.62 -18.15
CA GLY A 167 9.40 13.03 -18.19
C GLY A 167 10.08 13.91 -17.13
N PRO A 168 9.74 15.22 -17.11
CA PRO A 168 10.16 16.15 -16.06
C PRO A 168 9.68 15.70 -14.68
N VAL A 169 10.45 15.99 -13.63
CA VAL A 169 10.11 15.63 -12.24
C VAL A 169 8.73 16.16 -11.84
N GLY A 170 8.38 17.39 -12.21
CA GLY A 170 7.04 17.96 -11.98
C GLY A 170 5.87 17.26 -12.69
N LYS A 171 6.11 16.32 -13.61
CA LYS A 171 5.08 15.54 -14.33
C LYS A 171 4.87 14.13 -13.78
N THR A 172 5.64 13.75 -12.76
CA THR A 172 5.41 12.54 -11.97
C THR A 172 4.23 12.74 -11.01
N VAL A 173 3.55 11.64 -10.71
CA VAL A 173 2.40 11.63 -9.80
C VAL A 173 2.85 11.71 -8.34
N ALA A 174 1.94 12.10 -7.45
CA ALA A 174 2.06 11.86 -6.02
C ALA A 174 1.30 10.57 -5.66
N ALA A 175 1.85 9.78 -4.73
CA ALA A 175 1.28 8.51 -4.30
C ALA A 175 0.94 8.58 -2.80
N ILE A 176 -0.27 8.19 -2.43
CA ILE A 176 -0.67 7.98 -1.04
C ILE A 176 -1.15 6.54 -0.89
N ASP A 177 -0.51 5.76 -0.02
CA ASP A 177 -0.87 4.37 0.19
C ASP A 177 -1.39 4.19 1.62
N MET A 178 -2.67 3.85 1.78
CA MET A 178 -3.24 3.55 3.10
C MET A 178 -3.25 2.04 3.31
N GLY A 179 -2.20 1.53 3.95
CA GLY A 179 -2.15 0.16 4.45
C GLY A 179 -2.93 -0.01 5.75
N GLY A 180 -2.81 -1.19 6.37
CA GLY A 180 -3.53 -1.49 7.63
C GLY A 180 -2.90 -0.84 8.86
N GLY A 181 -1.56 -0.80 8.92
CA GLY A 181 -0.81 -0.30 10.08
C GLY A 181 -0.23 1.10 9.90
N SER A 182 0.02 1.52 8.66
CA SER A 182 0.59 2.81 8.31
C SER A 182 -0.09 3.37 7.08
N ILE A 183 0.08 4.67 6.88
CA ILE A 183 -0.22 5.37 5.64
C ILE A 183 1.05 6.07 5.17
N GLN A 184 1.27 6.13 3.87
CA GLN A 184 2.47 6.72 3.27
C GLN A 184 2.07 7.82 2.30
N GLU A 185 2.93 8.82 2.16
CA GLU A 185 2.89 9.77 1.04
C GLU A 185 4.27 9.85 0.39
N ALA A 186 4.32 9.82 -0.93
CA ALA A 186 5.54 9.97 -1.70
C ALA A 186 5.35 10.80 -2.98
N PHE A 187 6.32 11.66 -3.30
CA PHE A 187 6.38 12.42 -4.56
C PHE A 187 7.81 12.85 -4.87
N ALA A 188 8.17 12.99 -6.15
CA ALA A 188 9.52 13.42 -6.52
C ALA A 188 9.78 14.91 -6.22
N LEU A 189 11.03 15.22 -5.89
CA LEU A 189 11.55 16.55 -5.65
C LEU A 189 12.57 16.93 -6.71
N GLU A 190 12.57 18.21 -7.08
CA GLU A 190 13.71 18.81 -7.78
C GLU A 190 14.92 18.84 -6.84
N ASP A 191 16.13 18.73 -7.39
CA ASP A 191 17.37 18.66 -6.60
C ASP A 191 17.55 19.81 -5.60
N ALA A 192 17.10 21.01 -5.97
CA ALA A 192 17.16 22.17 -5.07
C ALA A 192 16.29 22.00 -3.83
N HIS A 193 15.12 21.38 -3.97
CA HIS A 193 14.21 21.11 -2.85
C HIS A 193 14.68 19.91 -2.02
N ALA A 194 15.21 18.87 -2.67
CA ALA A 194 15.76 17.69 -1.98
C ALA A 194 16.90 18.06 -1.02
N LYS A 195 17.78 19.00 -1.42
CA LYS A 195 18.88 19.49 -0.57
C LYS A 195 18.43 20.28 0.67
N LEU A 196 17.21 20.83 0.64
CA LEU A 196 16.62 21.60 1.73
C LEU A 196 15.71 20.76 2.62
N ALA A 197 15.41 19.52 2.21
CA ALA A 197 14.59 18.62 2.99
C ALA A 197 15.29 18.23 4.30
N PRO A 198 14.55 18.05 5.41
CA PRO A 198 15.10 17.47 6.63
C PRO A 198 15.67 16.08 6.38
N THR A 199 16.59 15.67 7.24
CA THR A 199 17.15 14.31 7.22
C THR A 199 16.02 13.27 7.28
N ASP A 200 16.21 12.19 6.53
CA ASP A 200 15.29 11.06 6.42
C ASP A 200 13.93 11.31 5.74
N TYR A 201 13.71 12.46 5.09
CA TYR A 201 12.50 12.70 4.27
C TYR A 201 12.69 12.46 2.79
N VAL A 202 13.91 12.14 2.34
CA VAL A 202 14.23 11.93 0.92
C VAL A 202 14.88 10.57 0.75
N VAL A 203 14.32 9.78 -0.16
CA VAL A 203 14.89 8.50 -0.61
C VAL A 203 15.31 8.65 -2.08
N GLN A 204 16.48 8.11 -2.42
CA GLN A 204 16.93 8.04 -3.80
C GLN A 204 16.50 6.74 -4.44
N LEU A 205 15.76 6.83 -5.54
CA LEU A 205 15.28 5.69 -6.31
C LEU A 205 15.85 5.69 -7.72
N HIS A 206 16.07 4.50 -8.27
CA HIS A 206 16.59 4.30 -9.62
C HIS A 206 15.51 3.72 -10.53
N GLY A 207 15.26 4.37 -11.66
CA GLY A 207 14.28 3.90 -12.64
C GLY A 207 14.18 4.82 -13.85
N GLY A 208 13.68 4.32 -14.99
CA GLY A 208 13.57 5.12 -16.22
C GLY A 208 14.89 5.76 -16.66
N GLY A 209 16.01 5.07 -16.44
CA GLY A 209 17.35 5.52 -16.82
C GLY A 209 17.95 6.65 -15.97
N LYS A 210 17.34 7.04 -14.84
CA LYS A 210 17.85 8.10 -13.97
C LYS A 210 17.57 7.86 -12.48
N THR A 211 18.15 8.71 -11.65
CA THR A 211 17.92 8.74 -10.20
C THR A 211 16.89 9.82 -9.86
N PHE A 212 15.97 9.51 -8.97
CA PHE A 212 14.96 10.44 -8.45
C PHE A 212 15.20 10.69 -6.97
N ASN A 213 15.16 11.96 -6.56
CA ASN A 213 14.99 12.32 -5.16
C ASN A 213 13.50 12.30 -4.85
N VAL A 214 13.06 11.38 -3.99
CA VAL A 214 11.64 11.17 -3.68
C VAL A 214 11.40 11.59 -2.24
N TYR A 215 10.58 12.62 -2.03
CA TYR A 215 10.00 12.88 -0.72
C TYR A 215 9.22 11.63 -0.31
N VAL A 216 9.42 11.17 0.92
CA VAL A 216 8.58 10.13 1.49
C VAL A 216 8.42 10.30 3.00
N HIS A 217 7.19 10.13 3.47
CA HIS A 217 6.92 9.96 4.88
C HIS A 217 5.94 8.82 5.11
N SER A 218 6.21 8.00 6.13
CA SER A 218 5.33 6.92 6.57
C SER A 218 4.83 7.19 7.98
N TYR A 219 3.52 7.27 8.13
CA TYR A 219 2.83 7.54 9.37
C TYR A 219 2.43 6.20 10.00
N LEU A 220 3.34 5.62 10.79
CA LEU A 220 3.05 4.40 11.53
C LEU A 220 1.95 4.64 12.58
N GLY A 221 0.99 3.73 12.67
CA GLY A 221 -0.16 3.86 13.55
C GLY A 221 -1.31 4.67 12.95
N TYR A 222 -1.26 4.96 11.64
CA TYR A 222 -2.26 5.75 10.93
C TYR A 222 -2.86 5.06 9.70
N GLY A 223 -2.49 3.80 9.41
CA GLY A 223 -3.23 2.98 8.43
C GLY A 223 -4.65 2.67 8.90
N LEU A 224 -5.53 2.10 8.06
CA LEU A 224 -6.97 2.03 8.37
C LEU A 224 -7.28 1.29 9.68
N MET A 225 -6.65 0.13 9.92
CA MET A 225 -6.86 -0.65 11.17
C MET A 225 -6.28 0.07 12.38
N ALA A 226 -5.12 0.71 12.23
CA ALA A 226 -4.54 1.53 13.28
C ALA A 226 -5.38 2.79 13.57
N GLY A 227 -5.96 3.38 12.53
CA GLY A 227 -6.85 4.53 12.54
C GLY A 227 -8.10 4.23 13.35
N ARG A 228 -8.74 3.07 13.15
CA ARG A 228 -9.84 2.59 14.01
C ARG A 228 -9.47 2.61 15.48
N ALA A 229 -8.35 1.97 15.84
CA ALA A 229 -7.87 1.97 17.22
C ALA A 229 -7.63 3.38 17.77
N LYS A 230 -7.02 4.26 16.96
CA LYS A 230 -6.70 5.63 17.33
C LYS A 230 -7.94 6.51 17.51
N LEU A 231 -8.93 6.39 16.63
CA LEU A 231 -10.19 7.13 16.73
C LEU A 231 -11.01 6.65 17.94
N ILE A 232 -11.10 5.33 18.17
CA ILE A 232 -11.76 4.77 19.35
C ILE A 232 -11.12 5.30 20.65
N ASP A 233 -9.79 5.37 20.72
CA ASP A 233 -9.04 5.87 21.89
C ASP A 233 -9.19 7.39 22.09
N ALA A 234 -9.46 8.13 21.00
CA ALA A 234 -9.68 9.58 21.02
C ALA A 234 -11.12 9.98 21.40
N GLY A 235 -12.08 9.05 21.37
CA GLY A 235 -13.44 9.27 21.84
C GLY A 235 -13.52 9.60 23.34
N GLU A 236 -14.58 10.30 23.74
CA GLU A 236 -14.76 10.66 25.14
C GLU A 236 -15.10 9.43 26.00
N LYS A 237 -14.30 9.20 27.05
CA LYS A 237 -14.48 8.03 27.94
C LYS A 237 -15.84 8.05 28.62
N GLY A 238 -16.55 6.92 28.53
CA GLY A 238 -17.86 6.75 29.16
C GLY A 238 -19.02 7.36 28.39
N LYS A 239 -18.78 7.90 27.18
CA LYS A 239 -19.83 8.35 26.26
C LYS A 239 -19.89 7.47 25.01
N PRO A 240 -21.07 7.37 24.36
CA PRO A 240 -21.19 6.77 23.04
C PRO A 240 -20.31 7.48 22.00
N HIS A 241 -19.73 6.71 21.08
CA HIS A 241 -18.75 7.19 20.10
C HIS A 241 -19.44 7.63 18.80
N SER A 242 -19.30 8.88 18.38
CA SER A 242 -19.99 9.46 17.21
C SER A 242 -19.57 8.92 15.84
N CYS A 243 -18.48 8.15 15.75
CA CYS A 243 -18.12 7.41 14.53
C CYS A 243 -18.69 5.98 14.45
N ILE A 244 -19.33 5.49 15.52
CA ILE A 244 -19.75 4.09 15.64
C ILE A 244 -21.25 4.07 15.89
N HIS A 245 -21.98 3.29 15.11
CA HIS A 245 -23.44 3.24 15.13
C HIS A 245 -24.02 2.85 16.49
N GLU A 246 -25.14 3.47 16.85
CA GLU A 246 -25.94 3.07 18.01
C GLU A 246 -26.25 1.56 17.96
N GLY A 247 -26.14 0.91 19.11
CA GLY A 247 -26.29 -0.54 19.24
C GLY A 247 -25.02 -1.35 18.93
N ALA A 248 -24.02 -0.77 18.26
CA ALA A 248 -22.72 -1.43 18.12
C ALA A 248 -21.86 -1.22 19.38
N ALA A 249 -21.43 -2.31 20.01
CA ALA A 249 -20.48 -2.27 21.12
C ALA A 249 -19.56 -3.49 21.07
N GLY A 250 -18.37 -3.36 21.67
CA GLY A 250 -17.45 -4.47 21.76
C GLY A 250 -16.02 -4.07 22.04
N LYS A 251 -15.11 -4.95 21.63
CA LYS A 251 -13.67 -4.76 21.75
C LYS A 251 -13.03 -4.82 20.38
N TYR A 252 -12.17 -3.86 20.09
CA TYR A 252 -11.30 -3.86 18.92
C TYR A 252 -9.88 -4.19 19.37
N ALA A 253 -9.33 -5.32 18.93
CA ALA A 253 -7.96 -5.72 19.26
C ALA A 253 -6.99 -5.24 18.17
N TYR A 254 -6.01 -4.43 18.55
CA TYR A 254 -4.98 -3.94 17.64
C TYR A 254 -3.63 -3.84 18.35
N ALA A 255 -2.56 -4.34 17.71
CA ALA A 255 -1.19 -4.30 18.23
C ALA A 255 -1.04 -4.81 19.69
N GLY A 256 -1.80 -5.85 20.06
CA GLY A 256 -1.76 -6.42 21.41
C GLY A 256 -2.49 -5.62 22.49
N LYS A 257 -3.16 -4.51 22.14
CA LYS A 257 -4.05 -3.73 23.02
C LYS A 257 -5.51 -3.96 22.63
N GLU A 258 -6.39 -4.06 23.62
CA GLU A 258 -7.84 -4.06 23.43
C GLU A 258 -8.41 -2.65 23.62
N TYR A 259 -9.24 -2.20 22.68
CA TYR A 259 -9.93 -0.92 22.69
C TYR A 259 -11.42 -1.18 22.83
N THR A 260 -12.02 -0.75 23.96
CA THR A 260 -13.46 -0.93 24.18
C THR A 260 -14.21 0.23 23.57
N PHE A 261 -15.31 -0.06 22.88
CA PHE A 261 -16.15 0.96 22.26
C PHE A 261 -17.64 0.66 22.47
N SER A 262 -18.42 1.73 22.47
CA SER A 262 -19.88 1.72 22.40
C SER A 262 -20.31 2.84 21.48
N GLY A 263 -21.11 2.53 20.47
CA GLY A 263 -21.63 3.49 19.52
C GLY A 263 -22.85 4.23 20.02
N GLY A 264 -23.15 5.37 19.39
CA GLY A 264 -24.30 6.21 19.67
C GLY A 264 -24.83 6.84 18.40
N GLU A 265 -25.48 7.99 18.52
CA GLU A 265 -25.88 8.78 17.35
C GLU A 265 -24.63 9.12 16.53
N THR A 266 -24.60 8.61 15.30
CA THR A 266 -23.51 8.76 14.36
C THR A 266 -23.67 10.05 13.58
N ASP A 267 -22.60 10.82 13.51
CA ASP A 267 -22.56 12.11 12.83
C ASP A 267 -21.20 12.30 12.16
N PHE A 268 -21.22 12.59 10.85
CA PHE A 268 -20.01 12.71 10.05
C PHE A 268 -19.09 13.81 10.58
N ASP A 269 -19.65 14.99 10.88
CA ASP A 269 -18.88 16.15 11.32
C ASP A 269 -18.22 15.90 12.69
N ALA A 270 -18.98 15.39 13.66
CA ALA A 270 -18.47 15.01 14.97
C ALA A 270 -17.39 13.92 14.86
N CYS A 271 -17.59 12.93 13.99
CA CYS A 271 -16.57 11.92 13.73
C CYS A 271 -15.31 12.52 13.09
N ALA A 272 -15.46 13.44 12.14
CA ALA A 272 -14.37 14.12 11.47
C ALA A 272 -13.55 15.01 12.44
N GLN A 273 -14.20 15.62 13.44
CA GLN A 273 -13.53 16.37 14.52
C GLN A 273 -12.69 15.46 15.43
N ILE A 274 -13.21 14.28 15.79
CA ILE A 274 -12.44 13.26 16.53
C ILE A 274 -11.23 12.84 15.70
N GLY A 275 -11.43 12.60 14.39
CA GLY A 275 -10.35 12.29 13.45
C GLY A 275 -9.26 13.36 13.43
N GLY A 276 -9.62 14.63 13.19
CA GLY A 276 -8.66 15.75 13.17
C GLY A 276 -7.83 15.87 14.46
N SER A 277 -8.48 15.66 15.59
CA SER A 277 -7.83 15.64 16.91
C SER A 277 -6.87 14.45 17.05
N ALA A 278 -7.30 13.26 16.65
CA ALA A 278 -6.49 12.04 16.65
C ALA A 278 -5.25 12.13 15.74
N LEU A 279 -5.37 12.87 14.63
CA LEU A 279 -4.27 13.16 13.71
C LEU A 279 -3.28 14.19 14.26
N GLN A 280 -3.67 14.99 15.27
CA GLN A 280 -2.97 16.22 15.64
C GLN A 280 -2.76 17.10 14.39
N ALA A 281 -3.84 17.30 13.62
CA ALA A 281 -3.79 17.90 12.29
C ALA A 281 -3.25 19.34 12.27
N ASN A 282 -3.24 20.04 13.41
CA ASN A 282 -2.75 21.41 13.55
C ASN A 282 -1.36 21.49 14.19
N MET A 283 -0.69 20.35 14.41
CA MET A 283 0.65 20.31 14.99
C MET A 283 1.69 20.83 13.99
N THR A 284 2.55 21.74 14.44
CA THR A 284 3.63 22.30 13.63
C THR A 284 4.88 21.41 13.64
N CYS A 285 5.54 21.33 12.49
CA CYS A 285 6.80 20.65 12.23
C CYS A 285 7.92 21.69 12.38
N GLY A 286 8.74 21.57 13.42
CA GLY A 286 9.60 22.66 13.92
C GLY A 286 10.78 23.06 13.03
N THR A 287 10.79 24.30 12.56
CA THR A 287 11.80 25.40 12.64
C THR A 287 11.62 26.30 11.43
N LYS A 288 11.48 27.62 11.67
CA LYS A 288 11.32 28.59 10.58
C LYS A 288 12.51 28.51 9.61
N PRO A 289 12.31 28.55 8.28
CA PRO A 289 11.05 28.85 7.59
C PRO A 289 10.35 27.59 7.05
N GLN A 290 10.31 26.48 7.79
CA GLN A 290 9.59 25.28 7.35
C GLN A 290 8.07 25.48 7.57
N VAL A 291 7.37 25.94 6.53
CA VAL A 291 6.03 26.54 6.66
C VAL A 291 4.86 25.56 6.48
N GLU A 292 5.06 24.34 5.97
CA GLU A 292 3.95 23.39 5.77
C GLU A 292 4.27 21.97 6.26
N CYS A 293 3.37 21.52 7.11
CA CYS A 293 3.35 20.22 7.73
C CYS A 293 2.07 19.52 7.29
N SER A 294 2.09 18.21 7.27
CA SER A 294 0.88 17.41 7.09
C SER A 294 0.12 17.33 8.42
N PHE A 295 0.42 16.32 9.22
CA PHE A 295 -0.15 16.06 10.53
C PHE A 295 0.88 15.43 11.46
N SER A 296 0.61 15.40 12.77
CA SER A 296 1.53 14.87 13.79
C SER A 296 2.94 15.48 13.73
N GLY A 297 3.05 16.74 13.29
CA GLY A 297 4.32 17.46 13.20
C GLY A 297 5.26 16.96 12.11
N ALA A 298 4.77 16.21 11.11
CA ALA A 298 5.59 15.77 9.99
C ALA A 298 5.76 16.88 8.94
N TRP A 299 7.01 17.11 8.51
CA TRP A 299 7.33 18.02 7.42
C TRP A 299 6.82 17.48 6.09
N ARG A 300 6.20 18.34 5.27
CA ARG A 300 5.75 17.99 3.91
C ARG A 300 6.32 18.92 2.83
N GLY A 301 6.86 20.06 3.25
CA GLY A 301 7.43 21.07 2.38
C GLY A 301 6.36 21.90 1.67
N SER A 302 6.49 23.22 1.75
CA SER A 302 5.44 24.15 1.30
C SER A 302 5.22 24.07 -0.20
N GLY A 303 4.01 23.64 -0.59
CA GLY A 303 3.57 23.54 -1.99
C GLY A 303 4.39 22.60 -2.89
N LEU A 304 5.28 21.76 -2.35
CA LEU A 304 6.19 20.92 -3.17
C LEU A 304 5.46 19.86 -4.00
N SER A 305 4.26 19.49 -3.58
CA SER A 305 3.38 18.56 -4.29
C SER A 305 2.30 19.25 -5.14
N LYS A 306 2.28 20.59 -5.18
CA LYS A 306 1.24 21.36 -5.88
C LYS A 306 1.28 21.13 -7.39
N GLY A 307 0.10 20.91 -7.97
CA GLY A 307 -0.07 20.71 -9.42
C GLY A 307 0.27 19.30 -9.92
N ARG A 308 0.51 18.35 -9.01
CA ARG A 308 0.67 16.92 -9.34
C ARG A 308 -0.69 16.22 -9.34
N ASP A 309 -0.80 15.19 -10.18
CA ASP A 309 -1.89 14.23 -10.09
C ASP A 309 -1.66 13.34 -8.86
N TYR A 310 -2.69 13.08 -8.07
CA TYR A 310 -2.61 12.22 -6.89
C TYR A 310 -3.25 10.87 -7.15
N PHE A 311 -2.53 9.82 -6.78
CA PHE A 311 -3.00 8.44 -6.82
C PHE A 311 -3.05 7.91 -5.39
N VAL A 312 -4.21 7.40 -4.98
CA VAL A 312 -4.44 6.86 -3.65
C VAL A 312 -4.79 5.37 -3.74
N SER A 313 -4.12 4.53 -2.95
CA SER A 313 -4.19 3.06 -3.10
C SER A 313 -4.64 2.32 -1.84
N SER A 314 -4.73 1.00 -1.94
CA SER A 314 -5.04 0.08 -0.84
C SER A 314 -6.41 0.37 -0.20
N TYR A 315 -6.49 0.73 1.09
CA TYR A 315 -7.78 0.87 1.76
C TYR A 315 -8.65 2.02 1.23
N PHE A 316 -8.07 3.02 0.55
CA PHE A 316 -8.87 3.99 -0.20
C PHE A 316 -9.67 3.31 -1.33
N TRP A 317 -9.02 2.42 -2.08
CA TRP A 317 -9.69 1.62 -3.10
C TRP A 317 -10.74 0.71 -2.48
N ASP A 318 -10.38 -0.05 -1.43
CA ASP A 318 -11.29 -1.03 -0.83
C ASP A 318 -12.57 -0.35 -0.33
N ARG A 319 -12.45 0.77 0.40
CA ARG A 319 -13.63 1.52 0.86
C ARG A 319 -14.45 2.07 -0.30
N ALA A 320 -13.82 2.66 -1.31
CA ALA A 320 -14.53 3.19 -2.47
C ALA A 320 -15.28 2.09 -3.26
N PHE A 321 -14.66 0.92 -3.43
CA PHE A 321 -15.23 -0.22 -4.14
C PHE A 321 -16.39 -0.86 -3.38
N GLU A 322 -16.22 -1.06 -2.07
CA GLU A 322 -17.21 -1.74 -1.23
C GLU A 322 -18.47 -0.91 -1.02
N THR A 323 -18.38 0.42 -1.10
CA THR A 323 -19.50 1.33 -0.84
C THR A 323 -20.13 1.89 -2.12
N GLY A 324 -19.66 1.46 -3.29
CA GLY A 324 -20.19 1.89 -4.58
C GLY A 324 -19.81 3.32 -4.98
N ILE A 325 -18.73 3.90 -4.42
CA ILE A 325 -18.12 5.10 -4.99
C ILE A 325 -17.52 4.75 -6.37
N ILE A 326 -16.94 3.55 -6.48
CA ILE A 326 -16.56 2.96 -7.77
C ILE A 326 -17.78 2.20 -8.30
N GLU A 327 -18.36 2.71 -9.39
CA GLU A 327 -19.56 2.14 -10.00
C GLU A 327 -19.25 0.97 -10.94
N ASP A 328 -18.08 0.99 -11.60
CA ASP A 328 -17.63 -0.09 -12.48
C ASP A 328 -16.80 -1.13 -11.72
N GLU A 329 -17.33 -2.34 -11.58
CA GLU A 329 -16.64 -3.43 -10.87
C GLU A 329 -15.37 -3.93 -11.57
N GLU A 330 -15.25 -3.67 -12.87
CA GLU A 330 -14.09 -4.02 -13.67
C GLU A 330 -13.04 -2.90 -13.71
N ALA A 331 -13.28 -1.76 -13.06
CA ALA A 331 -12.33 -0.67 -13.00
C ALA A 331 -11.01 -1.13 -12.35
N ALA A 332 -9.90 -0.65 -12.90
CA ALA A 332 -8.57 -0.78 -12.30
C ALA A 332 -8.15 0.51 -11.56
N MET A 333 -8.71 1.64 -11.99
CA MET A 333 -8.53 3.00 -11.50
C MET A 333 -9.86 3.73 -11.59
N TRP A 334 -10.13 4.66 -10.67
CA TRP A 334 -11.35 5.48 -10.68
C TRP A 334 -11.05 6.89 -10.18
N GLU A 335 -11.64 7.91 -10.83
CA GLU A 335 -11.50 9.30 -10.39
C GLU A 335 -12.47 9.58 -9.25
N VAL A 336 -11.99 10.19 -8.17
CA VAL A 336 -12.77 10.58 -6.99
C VAL A 336 -12.32 11.95 -6.49
N THR A 337 -13.10 12.53 -5.59
CA THR A 337 -12.72 13.65 -4.74
C THR A 337 -12.69 13.20 -3.28
N ALA A 338 -12.14 14.03 -2.38
CA ALA A 338 -12.28 13.74 -0.96
C ALA A 338 -13.77 13.86 -0.52
N ARG A 339 -14.54 14.75 -1.16
CA ARG A 339 -15.99 14.90 -0.92
C ARG A 339 -16.75 13.59 -1.13
N ASP A 340 -16.40 12.78 -2.13
CA ASP A 340 -17.10 11.51 -2.40
C ASP A 340 -17.05 10.55 -1.19
N PHE A 341 -15.92 10.53 -0.45
CA PHE A 341 -15.81 9.77 0.79
C PHE A 341 -16.68 10.35 1.90
N ALA A 342 -16.82 11.69 1.98
CA ALA A 342 -17.70 12.34 2.94
C ALA A 342 -19.18 12.11 2.62
N ASP A 343 -19.60 12.28 1.36
CA ASP A 343 -20.97 12.01 0.91
C ASP A 343 -21.36 10.55 1.20
N LYS A 344 -20.44 9.62 0.95
CA LYS A 344 -20.70 8.22 1.26
C LYS A 344 -20.68 7.95 2.77
N ALA A 345 -19.85 8.65 3.54
CA ALA A 345 -19.89 8.58 4.99
C ALA A 345 -21.25 9.07 5.51
N ASP A 346 -21.77 10.19 5.03
CA ASP A 346 -23.10 10.70 5.40
C ASP A 346 -24.20 9.66 5.14
N GLU A 347 -24.17 9.01 3.98
CA GLU A 347 -25.12 7.95 3.63
C GLU A 347 -25.03 6.74 4.58
N VAL A 348 -23.81 6.33 4.93
CA VAL A 348 -23.57 5.18 5.82
C VAL A 348 -23.93 5.52 7.25
N CYS A 349 -23.49 6.68 7.77
CA CYS A 349 -23.61 7.09 9.16
C CYS A 349 -25.07 7.23 9.61
N VAL A 350 -26.04 7.45 8.71
CA VAL A 350 -27.46 7.51 9.06
C VAL A 350 -28.19 6.15 9.04
N GLN A 351 -27.51 5.08 8.63
CA GLN A 351 -28.11 3.73 8.61
C GLN A 351 -28.17 3.11 10.00
N SER A 352 -29.09 2.16 10.19
CA SER A 352 -29.08 1.27 11.35
C SER A 352 -27.93 0.26 11.23
N VAL A 353 -27.32 -0.12 12.36
CA VAL A 353 -26.22 -1.11 12.37
C VAL A 353 -26.60 -2.43 11.70
N ASP A 354 -27.87 -2.83 11.81
CA ASP A 354 -28.40 -4.08 11.24
C ASP A 354 -28.64 -3.99 9.73
N ASP A 355 -28.73 -2.78 9.16
CA ASP A 355 -29.00 -2.57 7.75
C ASP A 355 -27.75 -2.29 6.93
N ILE A 356 -26.65 -1.83 7.54
CA ILE A 356 -25.38 -1.56 6.82
C ILE A 356 -24.94 -2.76 5.98
N GLY A 357 -24.93 -3.97 6.54
CA GLY A 357 -24.53 -5.17 5.80
C GLY A 357 -25.52 -5.59 4.70
N LYS A 358 -26.76 -5.10 4.74
CA LYS A 358 -27.78 -5.36 3.70
C LYS A 358 -27.68 -4.36 2.56
N VAL A 359 -27.38 -3.09 2.87
CA VAL A 359 -27.18 -2.02 1.89
C VAL A 359 -25.81 -2.16 1.23
N PHE A 360 -24.76 -2.29 2.03
CA PHE A 360 -23.36 -2.40 1.59
C PHE A 360 -22.90 -3.85 1.65
N THR A 361 -23.48 -4.68 0.78
CA THR A 361 -23.30 -6.15 0.76
C THR A 361 -21.86 -6.63 0.54
N LYS A 362 -20.99 -5.76 0.00
CA LYS A 362 -19.55 -6.04 -0.18
C LYS A 362 -18.77 -5.96 1.13
N VAL A 363 -19.29 -5.27 2.15
CA VAL A 363 -18.67 -5.18 3.48
C VAL A 363 -19.15 -6.34 4.34
N GLN A 364 -18.22 -7.16 4.83
CA GLN A 364 -18.56 -8.39 5.55
C GLN A 364 -18.14 -8.38 7.03
N GLY A 365 -18.91 -9.11 7.84
CA GLY A 365 -18.59 -9.42 9.23
C GLY A 365 -18.46 -8.18 10.11
N GLU A 366 -17.48 -8.20 11.02
CA GLU A 366 -17.25 -7.14 12.00
C GLU A 366 -16.83 -5.79 11.38
N HIS A 367 -16.50 -5.75 10.09
CA HIS A 367 -16.09 -4.51 9.41
C HIS A 367 -17.26 -3.56 9.17
N THR A 368 -18.50 -4.04 9.09
CA THR A 368 -19.70 -3.21 8.88
C THR A 368 -19.88 -2.19 10.00
N LYS A 369 -19.56 -2.57 11.24
CA LYS A 369 -19.66 -1.72 12.45
C LYS A 369 -18.75 -0.48 12.40
N PHE A 370 -17.74 -0.50 11.55
CA PHE A 370 -16.75 0.57 11.43
C PHE A 370 -16.84 1.32 10.11
N LEU A 371 -17.86 1.08 9.27
CA LEU A 371 -17.89 1.63 7.92
C LEU A 371 -18.03 3.17 7.91
N CYS A 372 -18.90 3.73 8.76
CA CYS A 372 -19.00 5.18 8.98
C CYS A 372 -17.63 5.75 9.40
N LEU A 373 -17.02 5.18 10.44
CA LEU A 373 -15.68 5.55 10.91
C LEU A 373 -14.64 5.51 9.78
N ASP A 374 -14.58 4.44 9.00
CA ASP A 374 -13.57 4.24 7.97
C ASP A 374 -13.68 5.27 6.83
N LEU A 375 -14.90 5.55 6.37
CA LEU A 375 -15.14 6.53 5.29
C LEU A 375 -14.83 7.95 5.75
N THR A 376 -15.26 8.32 6.97
CA THR A 376 -14.87 9.58 7.59
C THR A 376 -13.36 9.67 7.73
N TYR A 377 -12.69 8.57 8.12
CA TYR A 377 -11.23 8.54 8.25
C TYR A 377 -10.51 8.71 6.91
N CYS A 378 -11.02 8.13 5.82
CA CYS A 378 -10.52 8.38 4.46
C CYS A 378 -10.60 9.88 4.11
N HIS A 379 -11.75 10.52 4.34
CA HIS A 379 -11.90 11.97 4.11
C HIS A 379 -10.94 12.79 4.97
N VAL A 380 -10.90 12.54 6.29
CA VAL A 380 -10.05 13.25 7.25
C VAL A 380 -8.57 13.12 6.87
N MET A 381 -8.13 11.94 6.42
CA MET A 381 -6.76 11.74 5.97
C MET A 381 -6.41 12.61 4.77
N LEU A 382 -7.29 12.71 3.78
CA LEU A 382 -7.05 13.51 2.58
C LEU A 382 -7.09 15.02 2.88
N THR A 383 -8.12 15.48 3.59
CA THR A 383 -8.38 16.92 3.78
C THR A 383 -7.65 17.51 4.99
N GLN A 384 -7.63 16.81 6.12
CA GLN A 384 -7.01 17.30 7.35
C GLN A 384 -5.60 16.76 7.56
N GLY A 385 -5.31 15.54 7.10
CA GLY A 385 -3.97 14.96 7.15
C GLY A 385 -3.05 15.54 6.09
N PHE A 386 -3.35 15.24 4.82
CA PHE A 386 -2.57 15.67 3.67
C PHE A 386 -3.00 17.03 3.11
N LYS A 387 -3.91 17.75 3.75
CA LYS A 387 -4.27 19.14 3.39
C LYS A 387 -4.65 19.29 1.92
N LEU A 388 -5.25 18.25 1.33
CA LEU A 388 -5.73 18.31 -0.04
C LEU A 388 -7.04 19.08 -0.07
N ASP A 389 -7.24 19.86 -1.14
CA ASP A 389 -8.52 20.52 -1.38
C ASP A 389 -9.61 19.45 -1.52
N GLU A 390 -10.76 19.67 -0.90
CA GLU A 390 -11.82 18.67 -0.82
C GLU A 390 -12.39 18.30 -2.21
N GLN A 391 -12.37 19.26 -3.14
CA GLN A 391 -12.85 19.12 -4.52
C GLN A 391 -11.73 18.74 -5.49
N MET A 392 -10.48 18.58 -5.01
CA MET A 392 -9.39 18.09 -5.83
C MET A 392 -9.72 16.70 -6.35
N LYS A 393 -9.59 16.53 -7.66
CA LYS A 393 -9.65 15.22 -8.33
C LYS A 393 -8.42 14.40 -7.96
N LEU A 394 -8.67 13.18 -7.51
CA LEU A 394 -7.71 12.16 -7.14
C LEU A 394 -8.05 10.88 -7.92
N THR A 395 -7.11 9.97 -8.07
CA THR A 395 -7.36 8.64 -8.63
C THR A 395 -7.23 7.59 -7.54
N VAL A 396 -8.31 6.89 -7.20
CA VAL A 396 -8.19 5.62 -6.45
C VAL A 396 -7.67 4.55 -7.40
N VAL A 397 -6.67 3.78 -6.99
CA VAL A 397 -6.00 2.80 -7.86
C VAL A 397 -5.78 1.47 -7.14
N LYS A 398 -6.11 0.38 -7.84
CA LYS A 398 -5.74 -0.99 -7.46
C LYS A 398 -4.74 -1.60 -8.42
N GLN A 399 -4.96 -1.40 -9.71
CA GLN A 399 -4.14 -1.93 -10.79
C GLN A 399 -3.96 -0.87 -11.87
N VAL A 400 -2.88 -0.99 -12.64
CA VAL A 400 -2.67 -0.18 -13.85
C VAL A 400 -2.57 -1.12 -15.04
N GLU A 401 -3.26 -0.78 -16.13
CA GLU A 401 -3.10 -1.49 -17.39
C GLU A 401 -1.77 -1.13 -18.04
N TYR A 402 -0.93 -2.13 -18.28
CA TYR A 402 0.39 -1.99 -18.88
C TYR A 402 0.61 -3.10 -19.89
N ASN A 403 0.80 -2.74 -21.16
CA ASN A 403 0.98 -3.69 -22.27
C ASN A 403 -0.09 -4.80 -22.32
N GLY A 404 -1.35 -4.45 -22.04
CA GLY A 404 -2.49 -5.39 -22.04
C GLY A 404 -2.56 -6.31 -20.82
N GLN A 405 -1.81 -6.02 -19.75
CA GLN A 405 -1.86 -6.73 -18.47
C GLN A 405 -2.27 -5.77 -17.36
N ARG A 406 -3.04 -6.26 -16.38
CA ARG A 406 -3.34 -5.51 -15.15
C ARG A 406 -2.29 -5.83 -14.09
N ILE A 407 -1.45 -4.83 -13.79
CA ILE A 407 -0.37 -4.92 -12.81
C ILE A 407 -0.79 -4.23 -11.52
N GLU A 408 -0.52 -4.84 -10.37
CA GLU A 408 -0.87 -4.28 -9.06
C GLU A 408 -0.14 -2.97 -8.82
N ALA A 409 -0.87 -1.95 -8.37
CA ALA A 409 -0.32 -0.66 -7.98
C ALA A 409 0.22 -0.69 -6.54
N ALA A 410 1.23 -1.52 -6.32
CA ALA A 410 1.87 -1.73 -5.03
C ALA A 410 3.40 -1.67 -5.15
N TRP A 411 4.08 -1.62 -4.00
CA TRP A 411 5.52 -1.49 -3.91
C TRP A 411 6.38 -2.59 -4.61
N PRO A 412 5.96 -3.87 -4.81
CA PRO A 412 6.87 -4.92 -5.27
C PRO A 412 7.56 -4.64 -6.62
N LEU A 413 6.83 -4.06 -7.58
CA LEU A 413 7.38 -3.74 -8.89
C LEU A 413 8.45 -2.64 -8.79
N GLY A 414 8.20 -1.58 -8.03
CA GLY A 414 9.14 -0.50 -7.79
C GLY A 414 10.41 -0.99 -7.11
N ALA A 415 10.30 -1.87 -6.12
CA ALA A 415 11.46 -2.51 -5.50
C ALA A 415 12.29 -3.30 -6.53
N ALA A 416 11.64 -4.13 -7.35
CA ALA A 416 12.31 -4.90 -8.41
C ALA A 416 13.01 -4.00 -9.45
N ILE A 417 12.35 -2.91 -9.88
CA ILE A 417 12.94 -1.95 -10.83
C ILE A 417 14.15 -1.27 -10.21
N ASN A 418 14.03 -0.79 -8.97
CA ASN A 418 15.12 -0.12 -8.28
C ASN A 418 16.33 -1.04 -8.14
N ASP A 419 16.13 -2.26 -7.66
CA ASP A 419 17.20 -3.23 -7.42
C ASP A 419 17.89 -3.69 -8.71
N LEU A 420 17.15 -3.79 -9.83
CA LEU A 420 17.71 -4.19 -11.12
C LEU A 420 18.32 -3.01 -11.92
N SER A 421 18.03 -1.77 -11.52
CA SER A 421 18.50 -0.54 -12.16
C SER A 421 19.64 0.14 -11.41
N SER A 422 20.01 -0.37 -10.23
CA SER A 422 21.11 0.15 -9.39
C SER A 422 22.48 -0.42 -9.75
#